data_AF-A0A2Z3N1Y5-F1
#
_entry.id   AF-A0A2Z3N1Y5-F1
#
_cell.length_a   1.000
_cell.length_b   1.000
_cell.length_c   1.000
_cell.angle_alpha   90.00
_cell.angle_beta   90.00
_cell.angle_gamma   90.00
#
_symmetry.space_group_name_H-M   'P 1'
#
loop_
_entity.id
_entity.type
_entity.pdbx_description
1 polymer ?
#
loop_
_entity_poly.entity_id
_entity_poly.type
_entity_poly.pdbx_seq_one_letter_code
_entity_poly.pdbx_strand_id
1 'polypeptide(L)'
;MYRGKIAGKEVIVRLGSRVSRRYFSDNKIYHMVLSYGESAFRKGQDMFCIYNDRVGLIVAEVEQQDVPVIRIDYIIENENVYE
;
A
#
# COMPACT_ATOMS: atom_id res chain seq x y z
N MET A 1 -2.89 -2.84 11.12
CA MET A 1 -3.92 -3.44 10.25
C MET A 1 -5.09 -2.48 10.19
N TYR A 2 -5.63 -2.27 8.99
CA TYR A 2 -6.72 -1.34 8.73
C TYR A 2 -7.72 -1.98 7.77
N ARG A 3 -9.01 -1.92 8.08
CA ARG A 3 -10.08 -2.43 7.21
C ARG A 3 -10.64 -1.29 6.38
N GLY A 4 -10.73 -1.49 5.08
CA GLY A 4 -11.20 -0.48 4.14
C GLY A 4 -11.94 -1.11 2.97
N LYS A 5 -12.16 -0.29 1.93
CA LYS A 5 -12.76 -0.74 0.67
C LYS A 5 -11.92 -0.29 -0.51
N ILE A 6 -11.74 -1.18 -1.48
CA ILE A 6 -11.18 -0.87 -2.81
C ILE A 6 -12.17 -1.36 -3.86
N ALA A 7 -12.52 -0.51 -4.82
CA ALA A 7 -13.55 -0.82 -5.83
C ALA A 7 -14.88 -1.33 -5.22
N GLY A 8 -15.26 -0.84 -4.04
CA GLY A 8 -16.45 -1.28 -3.31
C GLY A 8 -16.34 -2.64 -2.61
N LYS A 9 -15.26 -3.40 -2.81
CA LYS A 9 -15.00 -4.66 -2.09
C LYS A 9 -14.26 -4.39 -0.78
N GLU A 10 -14.62 -5.12 0.27
CA GLU A 10 -13.91 -5.05 1.55
C GLU A 10 -12.50 -5.64 1.41
N VAL A 11 -11.51 -4.96 1.99
CA VAL A 11 -10.11 -5.39 2.02
C VAL A 11 -9.48 -5.07 3.38
N ILE A 12 -8.43 -5.81 3.73
CA ILE A 12 -7.60 -5.56 4.91
C ILE A 12 -6.23 -5.08 4.44
N VAL A 13 -5.77 -3.93 4.91
CA VAL A 13 -4.42 -3.42 4.65
C VAL A 13 -3.54 -3.65 5.88
N ARG A 14 -2.35 -4.20 5.68
CA ARG A 14 -1.36 -4.43 6.75
C ARG A 14 0.03 -3.97 6.33
N LEU A 15 0.75 -3.35 7.26
CA LEU A 15 2.17 -3.05 7.08
C LEU A 15 2.99 -4.30 7.37
N GLY A 16 3.91 -4.63 6.47
CA GLY A 16 4.95 -5.62 6.68
C GLY A 16 5.97 -5.13 7.72
N SER A 17 6.73 -6.07 8.29
CA SER A 17 7.71 -5.78 9.35
C SER A 17 8.87 -4.89 8.89
N ARG A 18 9.10 -4.79 7.58
CA ARG A 18 10.18 -4.00 6.96
C ARG A 18 9.78 -2.56 6.67
N VAL A 19 8.52 -2.18 6.87
CA VAL A 19 8.05 -0.82 6.62
C VAL A 19 8.49 0.09 7.77
N SER A 20 9.41 1.00 7.47
CA SER A 20 9.85 2.03 8.40
C SER A 20 8.71 3.02 8.69
N ARG A 21 8.46 3.31 9.97
CA ARG A 21 7.47 4.31 10.42
C ARG A 21 8.05 5.71 10.55
N ARG A 22 9.28 5.92 10.07
CA ARG A 22 10.09 7.09 10.44
C ARG A 22 9.56 8.40 9.84
N TYR A 23 8.90 8.35 8.68
CA TYR A 23 8.47 9.54 7.95
C TYR A 23 6.97 9.64 7.66
N PHE A 24 6.21 8.54 7.79
CA PHE A 24 4.77 8.52 7.53
C PHE A 24 3.99 7.81 8.62
N SER A 25 2.82 8.34 8.94
CA SER A 25 1.88 7.64 9.81
C SER A 25 1.23 6.48 9.07
N ASP A 26 1.04 5.36 9.77
CA ASP A 26 0.38 4.16 9.25
C ASP A 26 -0.94 4.49 8.53
N ASN A 27 -1.76 5.40 9.09
CA ASN A 27 -3.02 5.83 8.50
C ASN A 27 -2.88 6.46 7.11
N LYS A 28 -1.86 7.31 6.90
CA LYS A 28 -1.64 7.93 5.58
C LYS A 28 -1.31 6.88 4.54
N ILE A 29 -0.50 5.89 4.91
CA ILE A 29 -0.12 4.78 4.02
C ILE A 29 -1.37 3.95 3.68
N TYR A 30 -2.18 3.59 4.69
CA TYR A 30 -3.41 2.83 4.47
C TYR A 30 -4.37 3.54 3.51
N HIS A 31 -4.64 4.83 3.73
CA HIS A 31 -5.52 5.60 2.85
C HIS A 31 -4.97 5.69 1.42
N MET A 32 -3.65 5.87 1.27
CA MET A 32 -3.02 5.91 -0.05
C MET A 32 -3.20 4.60 -0.80
N VAL A 33 -2.98 3.47 -0.13
CA VAL A 33 -3.20 2.13 -0.72
C VAL A 33 -4.66 1.93 -1.13
N LEU A 34 -5.61 2.37 -0.30
CA LEU A 34 -7.03 2.25 -0.62
C LEU A 34 -7.44 3.15 -1.80
N SER A 35 -6.91 4.36 -1.88
CA SER A 35 -7.26 5.32 -2.95
C SER A 35 -6.62 4.99 -4.29
N TYR A 36 -5.37 4.53 -4.31
CA TYR A 36 -4.61 4.33 -5.56
C TYR A 36 -4.48 2.87 -5.98
N GLY A 37 -4.75 1.91 -5.09
CA GLY A 37 -4.70 0.48 -5.39
C GLY A 37 -5.85 -0.03 -6.26
N GLU A 38 -6.85 0.80 -6.57
CA GLU A 38 -8.08 0.37 -7.25
C GLU A 38 -7.86 -0.27 -8.61
N SER A 39 -7.01 0.33 -9.45
CA SER A 39 -6.74 -0.19 -10.80
C SER A 39 -6.05 -1.56 -10.75
N ALA A 40 -5.03 -1.69 -9.92
CA ALA A 40 -4.30 -2.96 -9.73
C ALA A 40 -5.20 -4.06 -9.14
N PHE A 41 -6.00 -3.68 -8.14
CA PHE A 41 -6.95 -4.59 -7.49
C PHE A 41 -8.03 -5.08 -8.46
N ARG A 42 -8.61 -4.21 -9.29
CA ARG A 42 -9.59 -4.60 -10.32
C ARG A 42 -9.00 -5.54 -11.37
N LYS A 43 -7.72 -5.41 -11.68
CA LYS A 43 -6.99 -6.28 -12.62
C LYS A 43 -6.62 -7.64 -12.01
N GLY A 44 -6.91 -7.87 -10.72
CA GLY A 44 -6.56 -9.11 -10.03
C GLY A 44 -5.05 -9.31 -9.92
N GLN A 45 -4.28 -8.23 -9.81
CA GLN A 45 -2.83 -8.34 -9.64
C GLN A 45 -2.49 -8.82 -8.23
N ASP A 46 -1.60 -9.80 -8.14
CA ASP A 46 -1.07 -10.31 -6.86
C ASP A 46 -0.04 -9.36 -6.25
N MET A 47 0.47 -8.40 -7.02
CA MET A 47 1.43 -7.40 -6.57
C MET A 47 1.25 -6.10 -7.35
N PHE A 48 1.37 -4.96 -6.68
CA PHE A 48 1.35 -3.66 -7.32
C PHE A 48 2.18 -2.62 -6.57
N CYS A 49 2.50 -1.55 -7.29
CA CYS A 49 3.24 -0.42 -6.74
C CYS A 49 2.42 0.86 -6.83
N ILE A 50 2.48 1.70 -5.80
CA ILE A 50 1.91 3.05 -5.80
C ILE A 50 3.06 4.03 -5.63
N TYR A 51 3.20 4.92 -6.60
CA TYR A 51 4.15 6.03 -6.52
C TYR A 51 3.47 7.26 -5.92
N ASN A 52 4.14 7.94 -4.99
CA ASN A 52 3.71 9.21 -4.44
C ASN A 52 4.92 10.10 -4.18
N ASP A 53 4.95 11.32 -4.74
CA ASP A 53 6.14 12.20 -4.65
C ASP A 53 6.62 12.49 -3.23
N ARG A 54 5.71 12.47 -2.24
CA ARG A 54 6.06 12.75 -0.85
C ARG A 54 6.56 11.52 -0.11
N VAL A 55 6.12 10.32 -0.49
CA VAL A 55 6.41 9.05 0.20
C VAL A 55 7.50 8.24 -0.49
N GLY A 56 7.55 8.31 -1.82
CA GLY A 56 8.30 7.41 -2.68
C GLY A 56 7.42 6.29 -3.24
N LEU A 57 8.01 5.11 -3.44
CA LEU A 57 7.33 3.95 -4.03
C LEU A 57 6.87 2.98 -2.93
N ILE A 58 5.56 2.80 -2.82
CA ILE A 58 4.94 1.79 -1.96
C ILE A 58 4.79 0.50 -2.77
N VAL A 59 5.34 -0.59 -2.27
CA VAL A 59 5.22 -1.92 -2.88
C VAL A 59 4.27 -2.77 -2.03
N ALA A 60 3.24 -3.32 -2.67
CA ALA A 60 2.20 -4.09 -2.00
C ALA A 60 1.92 -5.42 -2.70
N GLU A 61 1.77 -6.46 -1.91
CA GLU A 61 1.28 -7.79 -2.31
C GLU A 61 -0.20 -7.94 -1.91
N VAL A 62 -0.95 -8.67 -2.74
CA VAL A 62 -2.36 -9.00 -2.52
C VAL A 62 -2.49 -10.49 -2.28
N GLU A 63 -2.86 -10.85 -1.06
CA GLU A 63 -3.19 -12.21 -0.69
C GLU A 63 -4.68 -12.43 -0.95
N GLN A 64 -5.00 -13.26 -1.95
CA GLN A 64 -6.38 -13.63 -2.28
C GLN A 64 -6.92 -14.58 -1.20
N GLN A 65 -7.79 -14.05 -0.35
CA GLN A 65 -8.54 -14.77 0.68
C GLN A 65 -10.03 -14.40 0.54
N ASP A 66 -10.90 -14.94 1.40
CA ASP A 66 -12.32 -14.53 1.44
C ASP A 66 -12.49 -13.01 1.59
N VAL A 67 -11.61 -12.39 2.39
CA VAL A 67 -11.41 -10.95 2.42
C VAL A 67 -9.97 -10.67 1.99
N PRO A 68 -9.72 -10.08 0.80
CA PRO A 68 -8.37 -9.84 0.31
C PRO A 68 -7.52 -9.04 1.28
N VAL A 69 -6.29 -9.51 1.49
CA VAL A 69 -5.32 -8.86 2.38
C VAL A 69 -4.23 -8.21 1.54
N ILE A 70 -4.09 -6.90 1.65
CA ILE A 70 -3.05 -6.12 1.00
C ILE A 70 -1.92 -5.92 2.00
N ARG A 71 -0.79 -6.59 1.77
CA ARG A 71 0.43 -6.48 2.56
C ARG A 71 1.36 -5.46 1.92
N ILE A 72 1.74 -4.44 2.65
CA ILE A 72 2.76 -3.48 2.20
C ILE A 72 4.13 -4.01 2.61
N ASP A 73 4.94 -4.43 1.65
CA ASP A 73 6.20 -5.13 1.93
C ASP A 73 7.35 -4.18 2.25
N TYR A 74 7.50 -3.13 1.47
CA TYR A 74 8.49 -2.08 1.70
C TYR A 74 8.04 -0.78 1.04
N ILE A 75 8.56 0.33 1.57
CA ILE A 75 8.44 1.65 1.00
C ILE A 75 9.85 2.05 0.60
N ILE A 76 10.07 2.30 -0.69
CA ILE A 76 11.30 2.90 -1.18
C ILE A 76 11.11 4.40 -1.07
N GLU A 77 11.75 5.02 -0.10
CA GLU A 77 11.64 6.47 0.13
C GLU A 77 12.28 7.22 -1.04
N ASN A 78 11.70 8.36 -1.41
CA ASN A 78 12.36 9.30 -2.32
C ASN A 78 13.54 9.92 -1.57
N GLU A 79 14.73 9.36 -1.71
CA GLU A 79 15.96 10.05 -1.32
C GLU A 79 16.17 11.21 -2.30
N ASN A 80 16.01 12.45 -1.83
CA ASN A 80 16.45 13.61 -2.58
C ASN A 80 17.97 13.50 -2.71
N VAL A 81 18.46 13.05 -3.86
CA VAL A 81 19.90 12.92 -4.19
C VAL A 81 20.59 14.28 -4.40
N TYR A 82 19.92 15.37 -4.01
CA TYR A 82 20.40 16.74 -4.10
C TYR A 82 20.38 17.35 -2.69
N GLU A 83 21.36 16.96 -1.87
CA GLU A 83 21.89 17.79 -0.76
C GLU A 83 23.36 18.11 -1.04
#